data_AF-A0A8H6TLK6-F1
#
_entry.id   AF-A0A8H6TLK6-F1
#
_cell.length_a   1.000
_cell.length_b   1.000
_cell.length_c   1.000
_cell.angle_alpha   90.00
_cell.angle_beta   90.00
_cell.angle_gamma   90.00
#
_symmetry.space_group_name_H-M   'P 1'
#
loop_
_entity.id
_entity.type
_entity.pdbx_description
1 polymer ?
#
loop_
_entity_poly.entity_id
_entity_poly.type
_entity_poly.pdbx_seq_one_letter_code
_entity_poly.pdbx_strand_id
1 'polypeptide(L)'
;MAGGLGSRRVSNFQNYGPSTGPASKLLGGSLGSRIRASHSVTSGHKRIRAAHTSKRLAKHKTAAKLKPKAKPTVDFNVTSVGVPPEMVDIEMGDATTSTSESVAAATPARSTKRYRLPRELRRPPFRETPKETLMKIDPELESTPVEYIKEWLEEAGPGMLKAAVGVTVDAPKDALPPTVTVQLNADPLSDHPPPTHMLAVHTSARTAVQAAGRRPVTLVPAHSMMLAVHCTNLPPFAVQNTTPQYLSPDSVLLPVQPLRIPHPQTFAPLMSFLYTQRAEPLLKSLLPNPPDLETDAASRAFAGQLAGTYTPQALLTHALRVHGLWQNTVALGIHVDELWDTIERAWEVLLTAIGFATGAEVDLLPEPIPEPESAPEPQSEATQVVP
;
A
#
# COMPACT_ATOMS: atom_id res chain seq x y z
N MET A 1 14.93 48.23 54.09
CA MET A 1 14.22 48.93 53.01
C MET A 1 15.10 48.93 51.79
N ALA A 2 14.70 48.19 50.76
CA ALA A 2 15.43 48.00 49.52
C ALA A 2 15.03 49.09 48.50
N GLY A 3 15.99 49.57 47.71
CA GLY A 3 15.75 50.49 46.59
C GLY A 3 16.83 50.30 45.53
N GLY A 4 16.47 49.63 44.44
CA GLY A 4 17.38 49.17 43.39
C GLY A 4 17.65 50.19 42.29
N LEU A 5 18.78 49.96 41.60
CA LEU A 5 19.28 50.67 40.44
C LEU A 5 18.46 50.33 39.18
N GLY A 6 17.79 51.32 38.60
CA GLY A 6 17.10 51.23 37.31
C GLY A 6 17.98 51.74 36.16
N SER A 7 18.37 50.85 35.26
CA SER A 7 19.09 51.16 34.02
C SER A 7 18.11 51.65 32.93
N ARG A 8 18.40 52.79 32.30
CA ARG A 8 17.65 53.33 31.14
C ARG A 8 17.95 52.49 29.90
N ARG A 9 16.94 51.83 29.34
CA ARG A 9 16.93 51.34 27.95
C ARG A 9 16.02 52.23 27.12
N VAL A 10 16.59 52.87 26.10
CA VAL A 10 15.85 53.58 25.05
C VAL A 10 15.40 52.53 24.03
N SER A 11 14.09 52.39 23.81
CA SER A 11 13.55 51.53 22.75
C SER A 11 13.20 52.38 21.54
N ASN A 12 13.91 52.16 20.44
CA ASN A 12 13.49 52.62 19.12
C ASN A 12 12.43 51.64 18.60
N PHE A 13 11.15 51.96 18.80
CA PHE A 13 10.06 51.28 18.10
C PHE A 13 9.93 51.89 16.71
N GLN A 14 10.64 51.30 15.74
CA GLN A 14 10.28 51.45 14.33
C GLN A 14 9.15 50.49 14.02
N ASN A 15 8.04 51.08 13.57
CA ASN A 15 6.81 50.42 13.20
C ASN A 15 7.04 49.65 11.89
N TYR A 16 7.41 48.38 11.99
CA TYR A 16 7.38 47.46 10.84
C TYR A 16 5.97 46.92 10.69
N GLY A 17 5.33 47.19 9.55
CA GLY A 17 4.10 46.52 9.15
C GLY A 17 4.28 44.99 9.12
N PRO A 18 3.19 44.20 9.05
CA PRO A 18 3.26 42.75 9.18
C PRO A 18 4.19 42.16 8.12
N SER A 19 5.37 41.75 8.57
CA SER A 19 6.35 41.01 7.80
C SER A 19 5.78 39.64 7.47
N THR A 20 5.29 39.46 6.25
CA THR A 20 5.00 38.14 5.70
C THR A 20 6.34 37.44 5.48
N GLY A 21 6.72 36.57 6.41
CA GLY A 21 7.93 35.76 6.29
C GLY A 21 7.92 34.85 5.04
N PRO A 22 9.09 34.34 4.62
CA PRO A 22 9.24 33.52 3.41
C PRO A 22 8.40 32.23 3.41
N ALA A 23 7.98 31.73 4.57
CA ALA A 23 7.09 30.57 4.70
C ALA A 23 5.67 30.81 4.14
N SER A 24 5.19 32.06 4.18
CA SER A 24 3.85 32.41 3.66
C SER A 24 3.75 32.36 2.13
N LYS A 25 4.88 32.44 1.41
CA LYS A 25 4.90 32.37 -0.06
C LYS A 25 4.95 30.94 -0.61
N LEU A 26 5.38 29.97 0.20
CA LEU A 26 5.44 28.57 -0.21
C LEU A 26 4.12 27.83 -0.03
N LEU A 27 3.30 28.22 0.95
CA LEU A 27 2.02 27.56 1.23
C LEU A 27 0.92 27.87 0.19
N GLY A 28 0.95 29.05 -0.45
CA GLY A 28 -0.09 29.49 -1.38
C GLY A 28 0.18 29.27 -2.88
N GLY A 29 1.35 28.78 -3.27
CA GLY A 29 1.68 28.54 -4.68
C GLY A 29 1.04 27.26 -5.22
N SER A 30 0.57 27.31 -6.47
CA SER A 30 0.16 26.13 -7.25
C SER A 30 1.26 25.06 -7.25
N LEU A 31 0.88 23.81 -7.51
CA LEU A 31 1.85 22.72 -7.62
C LEU A 31 2.86 23.01 -8.74
N GLY A 32 2.38 23.54 -9.87
CA GLY A 32 3.20 23.98 -10.99
C GLY A 32 4.24 25.02 -10.59
N SER A 33 3.88 26.00 -9.76
CA SER A 33 4.83 26.98 -9.23
C SER A 33 5.93 26.33 -8.38
N ARG A 34 5.59 25.34 -7.55
CA ARG A 34 6.57 24.63 -6.71
C ARG A 34 7.49 23.74 -7.53
N ILE A 35 6.94 23.05 -8.54
CA ILE A 35 7.68 22.25 -9.50
C ILE A 35 8.69 23.15 -10.23
N ARG A 36 8.29 24.33 -10.72
CA ARG A 36 9.19 25.29 -11.37
C ARG A 36 10.21 25.89 -10.40
N ALA A 37 9.86 26.15 -9.15
CA ALA A 37 10.81 26.63 -8.14
C ALA A 37 11.89 25.59 -7.80
N SER A 38 11.54 24.29 -7.81
CA SER A 38 12.51 23.20 -7.60
C SER A 38 13.58 23.09 -8.71
N HIS A 39 13.29 23.65 -9.88
CA HIS A 39 14.16 23.68 -11.06
C HIS A 39 15.46 24.49 -10.83
N SER A 40 15.48 25.42 -9.87
CA SER A 40 16.67 26.24 -9.59
C SER A 40 17.65 25.59 -8.58
N VAL A 41 17.22 24.55 -7.85
CA VAL A 41 17.96 24.04 -6.67
C VAL A 41 18.60 22.64 -6.90
N THR A 42 18.06 21.79 -7.78
CA THR A 42 18.34 20.33 -7.73
C THR A 42 19.18 19.73 -8.86
N SER A 43 19.87 20.54 -9.67
CA SER A 43 20.67 20.03 -10.81
C SER A 43 21.87 19.11 -10.44
N GLY A 44 22.23 18.98 -9.15
CA GLY A 44 23.40 18.21 -8.70
C GLY A 44 23.17 16.77 -8.19
N HIS A 45 22.00 16.42 -7.64
CA HIS A 45 21.84 15.19 -6.83
C HIS A 45 21.22 13.99 -7.56
N LYS A 46 20.70 14.17 -8.78
CA LYS A 46 19.78 13.20 -9.43
C LYS A 46 20.43 11.99 -10.11
N ARG A 47 21.75 11.94 -10.30
CA ARG A 47 22.41 10.84 -11.05
C ARG A 47 22.63 9.54 -10.27
N ILE A 48 22.54 9.53 -8.93
CA ILE A 48 23.00 8.38 -8.12
C ILE A 48 21.89 7.36 -7.83
N ARG A 49 20.61 7.76 -7.74
CA ARG A 49 19.52 6.85 -7.35
C ARG A 49 18.93 6.01 -8.50
N ALA A 50 18.81 6.55 -9.71
CA ALA A 50 18.28 5.83 -10.87
C ALA A 50 19.08 4.57 -11.27
N ALA A 51 20.34 4.47 -10.83
CA ALA A 51 21.23 3.34 -11.13
C ALA A 51 20.99 2.10 -10.25
N HIS A 52 20.37 2.25 -9.07
CA HIS A 52 20.21 1.16 -8.10
C HIS A 52 18.89 0.40 -8.21
N THR A 53 17.78 1.07 -8.53
CA THR A 53 16.46 0.43 -8.67
C THR A 53 16.29 -0.28 -10.02
N SER A 54 16.77 0.33 -11.10
CA SER A 54 16.59 -0.19 -12.48
C SER A 54 17.42 -1.43 -12.82
N LYS A 55 18.52 -1.69 -12.09
CA LYS A 55 19.39 -2.87 -12.31
C LYS A 55 18.92 -4.14 -11.60
N ARG A 56 18.07 -4.04 -10.56
CA ARG A 56 17.67 -5.20 -9.74
C ARG A 56 16.61 -6.09 -10.40
N LEU A 57 15.70 -5.54 -11.21
CA LEU A 57 14.57 -6.33 -11.76
C LEU A 57 14.68 -6.72 -13.25
N ALA A 58 15.60 -6.12 -14.01
CA ALA A 58 15.73 -6.42 -15.45
C ALA A 58 16.20 -7.86 -15.74
N LYS A 59 16.71 -8.61 -14.75
CA LYS A 59 17.18 -9.99 -14.93
C LYS A 59 16.08 -11.07 -14.95
N HIS A 60 14.86 -10.78 -14.51
CA HIS A 60 13.80 -11.81 -14.43
C HIS A 60 12.85 -11.85 -15.65
N LYS A 61 12.88 -10.87 -16.55
CA LYS A 61 11.96 -10.82 -17.72
C LYS A 61 12.43 -11.62 -18.95
N THR A 62 13.65 -12.17 -18.98
CA THR A 62 14.19 -12.88 -20.17
C THR A 62 13.97 -14.39 -20.20
N ALA A 63 13.41 -15.01 -19.15
CA ALA A 63 13.22 -16.47 -19.08
C ALA A 63 11.80 -16.97 -19.49
N ALA A 64 10.93 -16.10 -20.02
CA ALA A 64 9.54 -16.45 -20.35
C ALA A 64 9.35 -17.14 -21.72
N LYS A 65 10.44 -17.56 -22.40
CA LYS A 65 10.34 -18.33 -23.65
C LYS A 65 10.54 -19.82 -23.35
N LEU A 66 9.50 -20.62 -23.59
CA LEU A 66 9.46 -22.09 -23.64
C LEU A 66 9.03 -22.85 -22.37
N LYS A 67 7.99 -22.39 -21.64
CA LYS A 67 7.26 -23.26 -20.70
C LYS A 67 6.02 -23.88 -21.37
N PRO A 68 5.72 -25.18 -21.13
CA PRO A 68 4.50 -25.83 -21.62
C PRO A 68 3.24 -25.09 -21.13
N LYS A 69 2.13 -25.19 -21.88
CA LYS A 69 0.85 -24.53 -21.55
C LYS A 69 0.31 -25.05 -20.21
N ALA A 70 0.74 -24.44 -19.11
CA ALA A 70 0.22 -24.71 -17.79
C ALA A 70 -1.27 -24.34 -17.71
N LYS A 71 -2.02 -25.06 -16.85
CA LYS A 71 -3.43 -24.75 -16.61
C LYS A 71 -3.56 -23.32 -16.05
N PRO A 72 -4.57 -22.53 -16.49
CA PRO A 72 -4.71 -21.13 -16.10
C PRO A 72 -5.15 -20.94 -14.64
N THR A 73 -5.65 -22.00 -14.01
CA THR A 73 -6.14 -21.99 -12.64
C THR A 73 -5.53 -23.12 -11.83
N VAL A 74 -5.45 -22.91 -10.53
CA VAL A 74 -5.01 -23.87 -9.54
C VAL A 74 -6.19 -24.23 -8.65
N ASP A 75 -6.41 -25.52 -8.43
CA ASP A 75 -7.47 -26.03 -7.57
C ASP A 75 -6.88 -26.52 -6.24
N PHE A 76 -7.51 -26.14 -5.13
CA PHE A 76 -7.10 -26.53 -3.77
C PHE A 76 -8.28 -27.13 -3.02
N ASN A 77 -8.01 -28.15 -2.20
CA ASN A 77 -8.98 -28.70 -1.27
C ASN A 77 -8.61 -28.24 0.14
N VAL A 78 -9.34 -27.27 0.67
CA VAL A 78 -9.10 -26.76 2.03
C VAL A 78 -10.08 -27.44 2.96
N THR A 79 -9.52 -28.10 3.96
CA THR A 79 -10.32 -28.82 4.95
C THR A 79 -10.39 -28.02 6.25
N SER A 80 -11.58 -27.59 6.65
CA SER A 80 -11.81 -26.95 7.94
C SER A 80 -12.26 -27.99 8.96
N VAL A 81 -11.57 -28.04 10.10
CA VAL A 81 -12.08 -28.71 11.30
C VAL A 81 -13.02 -27.71 11.96
N GLY A 82 -14.31 -28.03 12.04
CA GLY A 82 -15.24 -27.19 12.79
C GLY A 82 -14.78 -27.12 14.23
N VAL A 83 -14.59 -25.90 14.76
CA VAL A 83 -14.46 -25.72 16.20
C VAL A 83 -15.79 -26.24 16.79
N PRO A 84 -15.77 -27.22 17.72
CA PRO A 84 -16.98 -27.61 18.42
C PRO A 84 -17.65 -26.35 18.99
N PRO A 85 -18.98 -26.24 18.96
CA PRO A 85 -19.64 -25.11 19.62
C PRO A 85 -19.08 -25.03 21.04
N GLU A 86 -18.49 -23.88 21.41
CA GLU A 86 -18.12 -23.60 22.79
C GLU A 86 -19.31 -24.01 23.65
N MET A 87 -19.07 -24.89 24.63
CA MET A 87 -20.08 -25.22 25.62
C MET A 87 -20.49 -23.89 26.25
N VAL A 88 -21.70 -23.45 25.93
CA VAL A 88 -22.34 -22.32 26.60
C VAL A 88 -22.26 -22.63 28.08
N ASP A 89 -21.69 -21.71 28.87
CA ASP A 89 -21.59 -21.80 30.32
C ASP A 89 -22.89 -22.37 30.89
N ILE A 90 -22.81 -23.58 31.43
CA ILE A 90 -23.93 -24.22 32.13
C ILE A 90 -24.04 -23.47 33.47
N GLU A 91 -24.98 -22.55 33.51
CA GLU A 91 -25.42 -21.86 34.72
C GLU A 91 -25.83 -22.90 35.78
N MET A 92 -25.10 -22.95 36.89
CA MET A 92 -25.32 -23.87 38.01
C MET A 92 -26.62 -23.49 38.75
N GLY A 93 -27.72 -24.19 38.46
CA GLY A 93 -28.97 -24.17 39.22
C GLY A 93 -29.27 -25.55 39.83
N ASP A 94 -29.72 -25.57 41.08
CA ASP A 94 -29.69 -26.65 42.07
C ASP A 94 -30.09 -28.09 41.69
N ALA A 95 -29.48 -29.00 42.45
CA ALA A 95 -29.46 -30.45 42.32
C ALA A 95 -30.84 -31.14 42.32
N THR A 96 -31.09 -31.95 41.28
CA THR A 96 -31.86 -33.19 41.41
C THR A 96 -31.18 -34.32 40.65
N THR A 97 -31.04 -35.45 41.35
CA THR A 97 -30.46 -36.72 40.94
C THR A 97 -31.24 -37.37 39.79
N SER A 98 -30.59 -37.70 38.67
CA SER A 98 -30.67 -39.02 38.02
C SER A 98 -29.99 -39.08 36.65
N THR A 99 -29.46 -40.28 36.36
CA THR A 99 -29.21 -40.87 35.03
C THR A 99 -27.87 -40.53 34.36
N SER A 100 -26.92 -41.44 34.58
CA SER A 100 -25.69 -41.61 33.81
C SER A 100 -26.01 -42.06 32.37
N GLU A 101 -26.09 -41.12 31.44
CA GLU A 101 -25.97 -41.40 30.01
C GLU A 101 -24.56 -41.07 29.52
N SER A 102 -23.94 -42.05 28.87
CA SER A 102 -22.60 -41.98 28.32
C SER A 102 -22.48 -40.87 27.29
N VAL A 103 -21.68 -39.84 27.62
CA VAL A 103 -21.28 -38.78 26.68
C VAL A 103 -20.34 -39.38 25.64
N ALA A 104 -20.91 -39.95 24.58
CA ALA A 104 -20.15 -40.37 23.42
C ALA A 104 -19.50 -39.12 22.80
N ALA A 105 -18.16 -39.09 22.79
CA ALA A 105 -17.36 -38.00 22.24
C ALA A 105 -17.79 -37.69 20.79
N ALA A 106 -18.49 -36.57 20.60
CA ALA A 106 -18.88 -36.09 19.28
C ALA A 106 -17.62 -35.79 18.47
N THR A 107 -17.33 -36.64 17.47
CA THR A 107 -16.19 -36.46 16.60
C THR A 107 -16.40 -35.17 15.78
N PRO A 108 -15.45 -34.22 15.75
CA PRO A 108 -15.63 -32.96 15.06
C PRO A 108 -15.86 -33.21 13.56
N ALA A 109 -16.98 -32.71 13.04
CA ALA A 109 -17.31 -32.83 11.63
C ALA A 109 -16.27 -32.09 10.78
N ARG A 110 -15.59 -32.82 9.90
CA ARG A 110 -14.57 -32.30 8.99
C ARG A 110 -15.23 -31.93 7.66
N SER A 111 -15.19 -30.65 7.27
CA SER A 111 -15.75 -30.17 6.01
C SER A 111 -14.64 -29.76 5.05
N THR A 112 -14.63 -30.34 3.86
CA THR A 112 -13.67 -29.99 2.79
C THR A 112 -14.35 -29.11 1.74
N LYS A 113 -13.76 -27.94 1.46
CA LYS A 113 -14.22 -27.04 0.40
C LYS A 113 -13.16 -26.93 -0.69
N ARG A 114 -13.59 -27.01 -1.95
CA ARG A 114 -12.72 -26.83 -3.12
C ARG A 114 -12.68 -25.36 -3.52
N TYR A 115 -11.48 -24.82 -3.66
CA TYR A 115 -11.22 -23.44 -4.11
C TYR A 115 -10.48 -23.48 -5.44
N ARG A 116 -10.85 -22.58 -6.36
CA ARG A 116 -10.17 -22.40 -7.65
C ARG A 116 -9.62 -20.98 -7.72
N LEU A 117 -8.31 -20.84 -7.79
CA LEU A 117 -7.62 -19.55 -7.88
C LEU A 117 -6.91 -19.41 -9.22
N PRO A 118 -6.78 -18.19 -9.77
CA PRO A 118 -5.99 -17.97 -10.98
C PRO A 118 -4.52 -18.27 -10.70
N ARG A 119 -3.83 -18.95 -11.61
CA ARG A 119 -2.39 -19.22 -11.46
C ARG A 119 -1.58 -17.91 -11.48
N GLU A 120 -1.99 -16.98 -12.33
CA GLU A 120 -1.34 -15.68 -12.54
C GLU A 120 -2.36 -14.55 -12.49
N LEU A 121 -1.94 -13.42 -11.95
CA LEU A 121 -2.73 -12.18 -11.92
C LEU A 121 -2.36 -11.35 -13.14
N ARG A 122 -3.24 -11.31 -14.15
CA ARG A 122 -2.95 -10.61 -15.41
C ARG A 122 -2.81 -9.10 -15.20
N ARG A 123 -1.76 -8.52 -15.79
CA ARG A 123 -1.59 -7.07 -15.91
C ARG A 123 -2.48 -6.53 -17.07
N PRO A 124 -3.26 -5.47 -16.86
CA PRO A 124 -3.94 -4.78 -17.94
C PRO A 124 -2.95 -4.18 -18.95
N PRO A 125 -3.36 -3.95 -20.21
CA PRO A 125 -2.54 -3.26 -21.19
C PRO A 125 -2.17 -1.86 -20.68
N PHE A 126 -0.93 -1.43 -20.92
CA PHE A 126 -0.45 -0.12 -20.50
C PHE A 126 -1.32 1.01 -21.08
N ARG A 127 -1.70 1.94 -20.20
CA ARG A 127 -2.36 3.18 -20.56
C ARG A 127 -1.57 4.33 -19.96
N GLU A 128 -1.24 5.31 -20.80
CA GLU A 128 -0.60 6.53 -20.34
C GLU A 128 -1.64 7.48 -19.72
N THR A 129 -1.23 8.21 -18.68
CA THR A 129 -2.04 9.26 -18.07
C THR A 129 -2.19 10.43 -19.06
N PRO A 130 -3.41 10.76 -19.51
CA PRO A 130 -3.60 11.84 -20.46
C PRO A 130 -3.24 13.17 -19.81
N LYS A 131 -2.38 13.95 -20.48
CA LYS A 131 -1.92 15.27 -20.01
C LYS A 131 -3.06 16.23 -19.73
N GLU A 132 -4.14 16.14 -20.50
CA GLU A 132 -5.38 16.92 -20.30
C GLU A 132 -5.96 16.76 -18.89
N THR A 133 -5.85 15.57 -18.28
CA THR A 133 -6.33 15.34 -16.92
C THR A 133 -5.47 16.08 -15.89
N LEU A 134 -4.16 16.18 -16.12
CA LEU A 134 -3.25 16.93 -15.24
C LEU A 134 -3.49 18.44 -15.38
N MET A 135 -3.73 18.93 -16.60
CA MET A 135 -4.06 20.34 -16.85
C MET A 135 -5.41 20.75 -16.23
N LYS A 136 -6.36 19.81 -16.10
CA LYS A 136 -7.61 20.04 -15.34
C LYS A 136 -7.41 20.12 -13.83
N ILE A 137 -6.26 19.74 -13.30
CA ILE A 137 -5.94 19.90 -11.88
C ILE A 137 -5.13 21.18 -11.67
N ASP A 138 -4.11 21.37 -12.51
CA ASP A 138 -3.22 22.53 -12.50
C ASP A 138 -2.88 22.93 -13.94
N PRO A 139 -3.53 23.98 -14.48
CA PRO A 139 -3.29 24.45 -15.85
C PRO A 139 -1.84 24.86 -16.12
N GLU A 140 -1.07 25.22 -15.09
CA GLU A 140 0.31 25.66 -15.27
C GLU A 140 1.27 24.52 -15.65
N LEU A 141 0.79 23.27 -15.63
CA LEU A 141 1.54 22.09 -16.07
C LEU A 141 1.51 21.89 -17.59
N GLU A 142 0.84 22.77 -18.35
CA GLU A 142 0.76 22.69 -19.81
C GLU A 142 2.13 22.54 -20.49
N SER A 143 3.16 23.24 -20.01
CA SER A 143 4.52 23.17 -20.56
C SER A 143 5.40 22.11 -19.89
N THR A 144 4.91 21.41 -18.87
CA THR A 144 5.70 20.47 -18.07
C THR A 144 5.56 19.04 -18.62
N PRO A 145 6.65 18.31 -18.91
CA PRO A 145 6.60 16.89 -19.27
C PRO A 145 6.06 16.02 -18.12
N VAL A 146 5.29 14.98 -18.45
CA VAL A 146 4.64 14.11 -17.45
C VAL A 146 5.66 13.33 -16.62
N GLU A 147 6.78 12.95 -17.23
CA GLU A 147 7.91 12.27 -16.58
C GLU A 147 8.49 13.12 -15.46
N TYR A 148 8.63 14.42 -15.70
CA TYR A 148 9.15 15.36 -14.70
C TYR A 148 8.19 15.50 -13.52
N ILE A 149 6.87 15.51 -13.77
CA ILE A 149 5.86 15.52 -12.72
C ILE A 149 5.96 14.24 -11.88
N LYS A 150 6.14 13.08 -12.51
CA LYS A 150 6.33 11.80 -11.81
C LYS A 150 7.59 11.80 -10.94
N GLU A 151 8.73 12.25 -11.46
CA GLU A 151 9.97 12.36 -10.69
C GLU A 151 9.82 13.28 -9.47
N TRP A 152 9.15 14.42 -9.65
CA TRP A 152 8.90 15.34 -8.53
C TRP A 152 7.97 14.72 -7.47
N LEU A 153 6.93 13.99 -7.90
CA LEU A 153 6.02 13.30 -6.99
C LEU A 153 6.69 12.14 -6.24
N GLU A 154 7.66 11.47 -6.84
CA GLU A 154 8.46 10.44 -6.16
C GLU A 154 9.27 11.05 -5.01
N GLU A 155 9.82 12.26 -5.20
CA GLU A 155 10.56 12.98 -4.16
C GLU A 155 9.65 13.59 -3.08
N ALA A 156 8.55 14.25 -3.50
CA ALA A 156 7.63 14.95 -2.59
C ALA A 156 6.63 14.00 -1.89
N GLY A 157 6.38 12.83 -2.47
CA GLY A 157 5.33 11.90 -2.09
C GLY A 157 5.36 11.46 -0.62
N PRO A 158 6.51 11.05 -0.03
CA PRO A 158 6.58 10.69 1.39
C PRO A 158 6.12 11.82 2.33
N GLY A 159 6.47 13.07 1.99
CA GLY A 159 6.05 14.25 2.75
C GLY A 159 4.56 14.52 2.63
N MET A 160 4.01 14.39 1.41
CA MET A 160 2.57 14.50 1.16
C MET A 160 1.78 13.40 1.88
N LEU A 161 2.29 12.17 1.95
CA LEU A 161 1.67 11.09 2.73
C LEU A 161 1.65 11.42 4.22
N LYS A 162 2.76 11.95 4.76
CA LYS A 162 2.82 12.38 6.16
C LYS A 162 1.77 13.45 6.46
N ALA A 163 1.60 14.42 5.56
CA ALA A 163 0.56 15.44 5.68
C ALA A 163 -0.86 14.84 5.63
N ALA A 164 -1.10 13.89 4.72
CA ALA A 164 -2.39 13.21 4.62
C ALA A 164 -2.70 12.33 5.85
N VAL A 165 -1.73 11.59 6.40
CA VAL A 165 -1.94 10.74 7.59
C VAL A 165 -2.06 11.58 8.87
N GLY A 166 -1.43 12.75 8.92
CA GLY A 166 -1.51 13.69 10.04
C GLY A 166 -2.85 14.43 10.16
N VAL A 167 -3.84 14.12 9.34
CA VAL A 167 -5.15 14.76 9.33
C VAL A 167 -6.10 14.10 10.34
N THR A 168 -6.82 14.93 11.08
CA THR A 168 -8.00 14.47 11.84
C THR A 168 -9.28 15.04 11.22
N VAL A 169 -10.30 14.18 11.17
CA VAL A 169 -11.55 14.45 10.46
C VAL A 169 -12.69 14.38 11.46
N ASP A 170 -13.43 15.46 11.59
CA ASP A 170 -14.71 15.47 12.29
C ASP A 170 -15.83 15.32 11.26
N ALA A 171 -16.27 14.09 11.03
CA ALA A 171 -17.29 13.77 10.03
C ALA A 171 -18.57 13.24 10.70
N PRO A 172 -19.75 13.71 10.25
CA PRO A 172 -21.02 13.17 10.71
C PRO A 172 -21.14 11.68 10.35
N LYS A 173 -21.66 10.87 11.29
CA LYS A 173 -21.77 9.41 11.13
C LYS A 173 -22.98 8.98 10.31
N ASP A 174 -23.98 9.85 10.15
CA ASP A 174 -25.28 9.49 9.60
C ASP A 174 -25.41 9.72 8.08
N ALA A 175 -24.60 10.61 7.50
CA ALA A 175 -24.61 10.90 6.07
C ALA A 175 -23.22 11.33 5.59
N LEU A 176 -22.93 11.07 4.31
CA LEU A 176 -21.71 11.53 3.68
C LEU A 176 -21.86 13.02 3.29
N PRO A 177 -21.15 13.96 3.93
CA PRO A 177 -21.26 15.37 3.57
C PRO A 177 -20.53 15.64 2.24
N PRO A 178 -20.91 16.69 1.49
CA PRO A 178 -20.21 17.09 0.26
C PRO A 178 -18.82 17.68 0.54
N THR A 179 -18.62 18.23 1.74
CA THR A 179 -17.36 18.82 2.21
C THR A 179 -17.12 18.42 3.65
N VAL A 180 -15.86 18.30 4.05
CA VAL A 180 -15.49 17.98 5.42
C VAL A 180 -14.38 18.90 5.90
N THR A 181 -14.51 19.37 7.14
CA THR A 181 -13.47 20.14 7.80
C THR A 181 -12.45 19.20 8.40
N VAL A 182 -11.19 19.48 8.09
CA VAL A 182 -10.04 18.68 8.50
C VAL A 182 -9.11 19.54 9.33
N GLN A 183 -8.71 19.02 10.49
CA GLN A 183 -7.63 19.59 11.28
C GLN A 183 -6.30 18.99 10.84
N LEU A 184 -5.36 19.87 10.50
CA LEU A 184 -4.00 19.54 10.14
C LEU A 184 -3.20 19.40 11.42
N ASN A 185 -2.82 18.19 11.82
CA ASN A 185 -1.84 18.01 12.91
C ASN A 185 -0.40 18.12 12.39
N ALA A 186 -0.24 18.89 11.31
CA ALA A 186 1.04 19.08 10.66
C ALA A 186 1.88 20.02 11.52
N ASP A 187 3.16 19.69 11.67
CA ASP A 187 4.13 20.62 12.23
C ASP A 187 4.06 21.92 11.40
N PRO A 188 3.89 23.10 11.99
CA PRO A 188 3.90 24.37 11.26
C PRO A 188 5.18 24.59 10.45
N LEU A 189 6.23 23.80 10.70
CA LEU A 189 7.48 23.75 9.92
C LEU A 189 7.46 22.74 8.75
N SER A 190 6.39 21.99 8.55
CA SER A 190 6.30 21.04 7.43
C SER A 190 5.95 21.77 6.14
N ASP A 191 6.91 21.85 5.22
CA ASP A 191 6.76 22.49 3.89
C ASP A 191 5.86 21.70 2.90
N HIS A 192 5.21 20.63 3.37
CA HIS A 192 4.41 19.76 2.52
C HIS A 192 2.99 20.30 2.32
N PRO A 193 2.44 20.26 1.10
CA PRO A 193 1.08 20.72 0.86
C PRO A 193 0.07 19.82 1.62
N PRO A 194 -1.03 20.39 2.13
CA PRO A 194 -2.10 19.58 2.73
C PRO A 194 -2.83 18.77 1.65
N PRO A 195 -3.58 17.73 2.05
CA PRO A 195 -4.44 17.00 1.12
C PRO A 195 -5.46 17.93 0.46
N THR A 196 -5.84 17.61 -0.76
CA THR A 196 -6.78 18.42 -1.57
C THR A 196 -8.21 17.91 -1.51
N HIS A 197 -8.39 16.61 -1.23
CA HIS A 197 -9.68 15.95 -1.28
C HIS A 197 -9.79 14.96 -0.12
N MET A 198 -11.03 14.70 0.30
CA MET A 198 -11.35 13.56 1.14
C MET A 198 -12.01 12.48 0.28
N LEU A 199 -11.37 11.33 0.12
CA LEU A 199 -11.95 10.22 -0.62
C LEU A 199 -12.94 9.46 0.26
N ALA A 200 -14.17 9.30 -0.21
CA ALA A 200 -15.17 8.44 0.40
C ALA A 200 -15.12 7.06 -0.25
N VAL A 201 -14.24 6.21 0.29
CA VAL A 201 -13.91 4.91 -0.27
C VAL A 201 -14.97 3.88 0.11
N HIS A 202 -15.54 3.22 -0.88
CA HIS A 202 -16.55 2.20 -0.64
C HIS A 202 -16.49 1.08 -1.69
N THR A 203 -17.02 -0.10 -1.32
CA THR A 203 -17.23 -1.20 -2.28
C THR A 203 -18.62 -1.16 -2.88
N SER A 204 -18.78 -1.80 -4.03
CA SER A 204 -20.09 -2.14 -4.57
C SER A 204 -20.56 -3.55 -4.26
N ALA A 205 -19.68 -4.39 -3.72
CA ALA A 205 -20.09 -5.70 -3.26
C ALA A 205 -21.22 -5.54 -2.23
N ARG A 206 -22.33 -6.25 -2.44
CA ARG A 206 -23.41 -6.33 -1.45
C ARG A 206 -22.93 -7.17 -0.28
N THR A 207 -22.54 -6.52 0.81
CA THR A 207 -22.29 -7.18 2.08
C THR A 207 -23.61 -7.37 2.84
N ALA A 208 -23.66 -8.32 3.79
CA ALA A 208 -24.84 -8.54 4.63
C ALA A 208 -25.32 -7.26 5.34
N VAL A 209 -24.39 -6.34 5.65
CA VAL A 209 -24.65 -5.02 6.23
C VAL A 209 -25.47 -4.11 5.30
N GLN A 210 -25.40 -4.29 3.98
CA GLN A 210 -26.20 -3.51 3.02
C GLN A 210 -27.69 -3.89 3.01
N ALA A 211 -28.08 -5.00 3.64
CA ALA A 211 -29.48 -5.35 3.82
C ALA A 211 -30.24 -4.33 4.70
N ALA A 212 -29.52 -3.56 5.52
CA ALA A 212 -30.07 -2.49 6.37
C ALA A 212 -30.02 -1.09 5.70
N GLY A 213 -29.77 -1.00 4.39
CA GLY A 213 -29.76 0.26 3.63
C GLY A 213 -28.56 1.19 3.85
N ARG A 214 -27.61 0.83 4.74
CA ARG A 214 -26.39 1.59 5.02
C ARG A 214 -25.17 0.94 4.35
N ARG A 215 -24.29 1.74 3.76
CA ARG A 215 -23.03 1.28 3.17
C ARG A 215 -21.86 1.76 4.02
N PRO A 216 -20.94 0.88 4.46
CA PRO A 216 -19.73 1.32 5.14
C PRO A 216 -18.85 2.13 4.17
N VAL A 217 -18.37 3.27 4.64
CA VAL A 217 -17.48 4.18 3.91
C VAL A 217 -16.25 4.45 4.77
N THR A 218 -15.08 4.45 4.15
CA THR A 218 -13.83 4.87 4.77
C THR A 218 -13.42 6.21 4.19
N LEU A 219 -13.21 7.22 5.04
CA LEU A 219 -12.71 8.52 4.62
C LEU A 219 -11.18 8.49 4.57
N VAL A 220 -10.60 8.83 3.42
CA VAL A 220 -9.14 8.81 3.19
C VAL A 220 -8.70 10.14 2.57
N PRO A 221 -7.91 10.97 3.27
CA PRO A 221 -7.38 12.21 2.71
C PRO A 221 -6.40 11.90 1.57
N ALA A 222 -6.45 12.67 0.49
CA ALA A 222 -5.61 12.45 -0.67
C ALA A 222 -5.27 13.73 -1.45
N HIS A 223 -4.24 13.61 -2.28
CA HIS A 223 -3.81 14.64 -3.21
C HIS A 223 -4.25 14.25 -4.61
N SER A 224 -5.08 15.07 -5.23
CA SER A 224 -5.64 14.85 -6.58
C SER A 224 -4.54 14.61 -7.61
N MET A 225 -3.42 15.32 -7.52
CA MET A 225 -2.28 15.12 -8.42
C MET A 225 -1.68 13.72 -8.31
N MET A 226 -1.49 13.20 -7.09
CA MET A 226 -0.95 11.85 -6.88
C MET A 226 -1.85 10.80 -7.53
N LEU A 227 -3.16 10.95 -7.34
CA LEU A 227 -4.15 10.06 -7.93
C LEU A 227 -4.21 10.20 -9.45
N ALA A 228 -4.21 11.42 -9.98
CA ALA A 228 -4.32 11.63 -11.42
C ALA A 228 -3.09 11.13 -12.19
N VAL A 229 -1.89 11.29 -11.62
CA VAL A 229 -0.66 10.81 -12.26
C VAL A 229 -0.60 9.28 -12.30
N HIS A 230 -1.02 8.60 -11.23
CA HIS A 230 -0.89 7.15 -11.13
C HIS A 230 -2.14 6.35 -11.54
N CYS A 231 -3.34 6.94 -11.51
CA CYS A 231 -4.60 6.23 -11.74
C CYS A 231 -5.31 6.74 -13.00
N THR A 232 -5.18 5.99 -14.10
CA THR A 232 -5.71 6.40 -15.42
C THR A 232 -7.22 6.24 -15.61
N ASN A 233 -7.88 5.48 -14.72
CA ASN A 233 -9.32 5.22 -14.81
C ASN A 233 -10.16 6.10 -13.88
N LEU A 234 -9.53 7.03 -13.15
CA LEU A 234 -10.28 7.97 -12.32
C LEU A 234 -10.93 9.07 -13.16
N PRO A 235 -12.14 9.52 -12.78
CA PRO A 235 -12.69 10.74 -13.34
C PRO A 235 -11.77 11.93 -13.02
N PRO A 236 -11.67 12.93 -13.91
CA PRO A 236 -10.88 14.13 -13.64
C PRO A 236 -11.38 14.84 -12.37
N PHE A 237 -10.44 15.27 -11.53
CA PHE A 237 -10.74 16.16 -10.42
C PHE A 237 -10.95 17.58 -10.98
N ALA A 238 -12.01 18.27 -10.56
CA ALA A 238 -12.29 19.63 -11.01
C ALA A 238 -11.34 20.65 -10.36
N VAL A 239 -10.79 21.61 -11.13
CA VAL A 239 -9.87 22.67 -10.64
C VAL A 239 -10.40 23.37 -9.38
N GLN A 240 -11.70 23.66 -9.33
CA GLN A 240 -12.33 24.39 -8.21
C GLN A 240 -12.19 23.66 -6.86
N ASN A 241 -11.88 22.37 -6.91
CA ASN A 241 -11.77 21.47 -5.76
C ASN A 241 -10.31 21.13 -5.43
N THR A 242 -9.32 21.63 -6.18
CA THR A 242 -7.91 21.23 -6.01
C THR A 242 -7.12 22.20 -5.14
N THR A 243 -7.62 23.42 -4.92
CA THR A 243 -7.02 24.38 -3.99
C THR A 243 -7.59 24.19 -2.57
N PRO A 244 -6.76 23.88 -1.56
CA PRO A 244 -7.20 23.80 -0.17
C PRO A 244 -7.86 25.10 0.28
N GLN A 245 -9.08 25.02 0.81
CA GLN A 245 -9.77 26.17 1.39
C GLN A 245 -9.47 26.24 2.88
N TYR A 246 -8.51 27.10 3.26
CA TYR A 246 -8.13 27.29 4.66
C TYR A 246 -9.23 28.07 5.41
N LEU A 247 -9.71 27.49 6.51
CA LEU A 247 -10.61 28.15 7.45
C LEU A 247 -9.82 28.80 8.60
N SER A 248 -8.71 28.17 8.98
CA SER A 248 -7.72 28.66 9.93
C SER A 248 -6.33 28.14 9.54
N PRO A 249 -5.24 28.56 10.21
CA PRO A 249 -3.91 28.03 9.93
C PRO A 249 -3.82 26.50 10.02
N ASP A 250 -4.61 25.90 10.92
CA ASP A 250 -4.58 24.47 11.22
C ASP A 250 -5.81 23.73 10.67
N SER A 251 -6.71 24.40 9.96
CA SER A 251 -7.97 23.81 9.50
C SER A 251 -8.23 24.10 8.02
N VAL A 252 -8.56 23.04 7.27
CA VAL A 252 -8.87 23.11 5.85
C VAL A 252 -10.21 22.45 5.57
N LEU A 253 -11.01 23.07 4.71
CA LEU A 253 -12.23 22.48 4.15
C LEU A 253 -11.88 21.68 2.89
N LEU A 254 -12.20 20.39 2.88
CA LEU A 254 -11.93 19.49 1.76
C LEU A 254 -13.22 19.01 1.10
N PRO A 255 -13.31 19.02 -0.24
CA PRO A 255 -14.39 18.36 -0.95
C PRO A 255 -14.31 16.85 -0.78
N VAL A 256 -15.47 16.22 -0.55
CA VAL A 256 -15.59 14.78 -0.41
C VAL A 256 -15.88 14.17 -1.78
N GLN A 257 -14.97 13.32 -2.25
CA GLN A 257 -15.06 12.63 -3.54
C GLN A 257 -15.38 11.14 -3.32
N PRO A 258 -16.56 10.66 -3.73
CA PRO A 258 -16.86 9.23 -3.73
C PRO A 258 -15.88 8.45 -4.61
N LEU A 259 -15.33 7.38 -4.05
CA LEU A 259 -14.45 6.46 -4.77
C LEU A 259 -14.90 5.02 -4.59
N ARG A 260 -15.39 4.43 -5.67
CA ARG A 260 -15.81 3.03 -5.72
C ARG A 260 -14.63 2.16 -6.08
N ILE A 261 -14.26 1.23 -5.19
CA ILE A 261 -13.22 0.25 -5.45
C ILE A 261 -13.66 -1.17 -5.10
N PRO A 262 -13.11 -2.20 -5.78
CA PRO A 262 -13.46 -3.59 -5.49
C PRO A 262 -13.25 -3.99 -4.02
N HIS A 263 -12.10 -3.62 -3.45
CA HIS A 263 -11.64 -4.10 -2.14
C HIS A 263 -11.14 -2.97 -1.23
N PRO A 264 -12.00 -2.33 -0.42
CA PRO A 264 -11.64 -1.18 0.41
C PRO A 264 -10.50 -1.39 1.39
N GLN A 265 -10.40 -2.59 1.98
CA GLN A 265 -9.39 -2.89 3.01
C GLN A 265 -7.94 -2.80 2.50
N THR A 266 -7.71 -2.96 1.20
CA THR A 266 -6.37 -2.89 0.58
C THR A 266 -6.06 -1.52 0.00
N PHE A 267 -6.96 -0.55 0.15
CA PHE A 267 -6.76 0.78 -0.41
C PHE A 267 -5.71 1.60 0.33
N ALA A 268 -5.70 1.56 1.66
CA ALA A 268 -4.70 2.27 2.46
C ALA A 268 -3.24 1.85 2.13
N PRO A 269 -2.88 0.55 2.10
CA PRO A 269 -1.52 0.15 1.71
C PRO A 269 -1.21 0.48 0.24
N LEU A 270 -2.20 0.41 -0.67
CA LEU A 270 -2.03 0.85 -2.05
C LEU A 270 -1.70 2.35 -2.13
N MET A 271 -2.45 3.19 -1.41
CA MET A 271 -2.20 4.62 -1.35
C MET A 271 -0.81 4.92 -0.79
N SER A 272 -0.42 4.26 0.30
CA SER A 272 0.93 4.39 0.87
C SER A 272 2.02 4.05 -0.16
N PHE A 273 1.83 2.97 -0.93
CA PHE A 273 2.72 2.64 -2.04
C PHE A 273 2.77 3.74 -3.10
N LEU A 274 1.63 4.28 -3.54
CA LEU A 274 1.62 5.34 -4.56
C LEU A 274 2.41 6.59 -4.13
N TYR A 275 2.35 6.95 -2.85
CA TYR A 275 3.12 8.07 -2.32
C TYR A 275 4.61 7.78 -2.11
N THR A 276 4.97 6.55 -1.75
CA THR A 276 6.34 6.22 -1.33
C THR A 276 7.15 5.51 -2.39
N GLN A 277 6.48 4.86 -3.35
CA GLN A 277 7.06 3.96 -4.34
C GLN A 277 7.96 2.91 -3.69
N ARG A 278 7.56 2.36 -2.54
CA ARG A 278 8.32 1.34 -1.80
C ARG A 278 7.59 0.01 -1.78
N ALA A 279 8.17 -1.01 -2.40
CA ALA A 279 7.67 -2.38 -2.36
C ALA A 279 7.64 -3.00 -0.95
N GLU A 280 8.67 -2.76 -0.12
CA GLU A 280 8.84 -3.46 1.16
C GLU A 280 7.67 -3.24 2.15
N PRO A 281 7.22 -2.00 2.46
CA PRO A 281 6.06 -1.80 3.33
C PRO A 281 4.77 -2.39 2.75
N LEU A 282 4.62 -2.36 1.42
CA LEU A 282 3.48 -2.97 0.76
C LEU A 282 3.49 -4.48 0.94
N LEU A 283 4.63 -5.14 0.71
CA LEU A 283 4.79 -6.57 0.89
C LEU A 283 4.50 -7.01 2.32
N LYS A 284 4.98 -6.25 3.32
CA LYS A 284 4.68 -6.47 4.75
C LYS A 284 3.19 -6.31 5.09
N SER A 285 2.43 -5.55 4.31
CA SER A 285 0.97 -5.43 4.48
C SER A 285 0.19 -6.63 3.91
N LEU A 286 0.80 -7.38 2.99
CA LEU A 286 0.19 -8.50 2.27
C LEU A 286 0.56 -9.85 2.89
N LEU A 287 1.83 -10.01 3.28
CA LEU A 287 2.40 -11.24 3.82
C LEU A 287 2.73 -11.08 5.31
N PRO A 288 2.64 -12.15 6.12
CA PRO A 288 3.01 -12.08 7.52
C PRO A 288 4.54 -12.14 7.67
N ASN A 289 5.15 -11.02 8.06
CA ASN A 289 6.60 -10.89 8.32
C ASN A 289 7.50 -11.44 7.19
N PRO A 290 7.37 -10.94 5.95
CA PRO A 290 8.18 -11.42 4.83
C PRO A 290 9.67 -11.09 5.05
N PRO A 291 10.59 -12.03 4.77
CA PRO A 291 12.01 -11.74 4.62
C PRO A 291 12.24 -11.01 3.28
N ASP A 292 13.51 -10.80 2.92
CA ASP A 292 13.87 -10.33 1.59
C ASP A 292 13.59 -11.43 0.54
N LEU A 293 12.73 -11.14 -0.43
CA LEU A 293 12.20 -12.11 -1.41
C LEU A 293 12.82 -11.97 -2.81
N GLU A 294 14.03 -11.41 -2.89
CA GLU A 294 14.72 -11.11 -4.16
C GLU A 294 15.01 -12.37 -5.02
N THR A 295 15.13 -13.55 -4.39
CA THR A 295 15.39 -14.81 -5.11
C THR A 295 14.20 -15.77 -5.03
N ASP A 296 14.08 -16.61 -6.05
CA ASP A 296 13.04 -17.63 -6.10
C ASP A 296 13.25 -18.70 -5.02
N ALA A 297 14.50 -19.02 -4.69
CA ALA A 297 14.83 -19.92 -3.59
C ALA A 297 14.40 -19.36 -2.22
N ALA A 298 14.65 -18.07 -1.95
CA ALA A 298 14.18 -17.41 -0.73
C ALA A 298 12.65 -17.39 -0.65
N SER A 299 12.00 -17.11 -1.78
CA SER A 299 10.53 -17.10 -1.89
C SER A 299 9.92 -18.48 -1.64
N ARG A 300 10.54 -19.54 -2.17
CA ARG A 300 10.12 -20.93 -1.97
C ARG A 300 10.31 -21.36 -0.52
N ALA A 301 11.47 -21.06 0.07
CA ALA A 301 11.76 -21.38 1.47
C ALA A 301 10.75 -20.69 2.40
N PHE A 302 10.45 -19.42 2.14
CA PHE A 302 9.44 -18.68 2.89
C PHE A 302 8.03 -19.25 2.71
N ALA A 303 7.65 -19.67 1.50
CA ALA A 303 6.39 -20.36 1.27
C ALA A 303 6.28 -21.67 2.10
N GLY A 304 7.37 -22.43 2.20
CA GLY A 304 7.47 -23.61 3.07
C GLY A 304 7.27 -23.26 4.55
N GLN A 305 7.90 -22.19 5.02
CA GLN A 305 7.71 -21.70 6.39
C GLN A 305 6.26 -21.30 6.66
N LEU A 306 5.63 -20.57 5.74
CA LEU A 306 4.23 -20.17 5.84
C LEU A 306 3.30 -21.38 5.91
N ALA A 307 3.54 -22.39 5.08
CA ALA A 307 2.76 -23.63 5.06
C ALA A 307 2.85 -24.41 6.38
N GLY A 308 4.02 -24.42 7.02
CA GLY A 308 4.21 -25.03 8.34
C GLY A 308 3.64 -24.23 9.50
N THR A 309 3.48 -22.91 9.34
CA THR A 309 3.06 -22.00 10.42
C THR A 309 1.57 -21.71 10.41
N TYR A 310 0.95 -21.58 9.22
CA TYR A 310 -0.42 -21.13 9.05
C TYR A 310 -1.31 -22.23 8.49
N THR A 311 -2.60 -22.20 8.88
CA THR A 311 -3.60 -23.08 8.28
C THR A 311 -3.86 -22.68 6.81
N PRO A 312 -4.27 -23.61 5.94
CA PRO A 312 -4.63 -23.28 4.55
C PRO A 312 -5.72 -22.19 4.45
N GLN A 313 -6.63 -22.12 5.42
CA GLN A 313 -7.66 -21.08 5.48
C GLN A 313 -7.08 -19.69 5.79
N ALA A 314 -6.11 -19.60 6.69
CA ALA A 314 -5.41 -18.35 6.97
C ALA A 314 -4.63 -17.88 5.73
N LEU A 315 -3.89 -18.79 5.09
CA LEU A 315 -3.17 -18.50 3.84
C LEU A 315 -4.12 -18.03 2.72
N LEU A 316 -5.29 -18.67 2.57
CA LEU A 316 -6.32 -18.24 1.62
C LEU A 316 -6.82 -16.83 1.92
N THR A 317 -6.95 -16.45 3.19
CA THR A 317 -7.35 -15.09 3.59
C THR A 317 -6.31 -14.05 3.14
N HIS A 318 -5.01 -14.36 3.26
CA HIS A 318 -3.95 -13.52 2.70
C HIS A 318 -3.99 -13.47 1.17
N ALA A 319 -4.22 -14.60 0.50
CA ALA A 319 -4.33 -14.64 -0.96
C ALA A 319 -5.49 -13.76 -1.46
N LEU A 320 -6.66 -13.85 -0.82
CA LEU A 320 -7.80 -13.00 -1.16
C LEU A 320 -7.50 -11.50 -0.96
N ARG A 321 -6.65 -11.13 0.01
CA ARG A 321 -6.18 -9.75 0.18
C ARG A 321 -5.28 -9.31 -0.99
N VAL A 322 -4.32 -10.13 -1.40
CA VAL A 322 -3.48 -9.84 -2.59
C VAL A 322 -4.33 -9.70 -3.84
N HIS A 323 -5.30 -10.60 -4.04
CA HIS A 323 -6.25 -10.51 -5.15
C HIS A 323 -7.10 -9.23 -5.08
N GLY A 324 -7.56 -8.83 -3.89
CA GLY A 324 -8.27 -7.57 -3.68
C GLY A 324 -7.42 -6.34 -4.02
N LEU A 325 -6.14 -6.34 -3.66
CA LEU A 325 -5.19 -5.30 -4.08
C LEU A 325 -5.06 -5.26 -5.61
N TRP A 326 -4.85 -6.41 -6.25
CA TRP A 326 -4.82 -6.53 -7.71
C TRP A 326 -6.07 -5.94 -8.36
N GLN A 327 -7.27 -6.29 -7.87
CA GLN A 327 -8.52 -5.74 -8.38
C GLN A 327 -8.61 -4.22 -8.25
N ASN A 328 -8.14 -3.65 -7.14
CA ASN A 328 -8.07 -2.19 -6.98
C ASN A 328 -7.10 -1.57 -7.99
N THR A 329 -5.91 -2.14 -8.17
CA THR A 329 -4.90 -1.68 -9.12
C THR A 329 -5.45 -1.67 -10.56
N VAL A 330 -6.16 -2.72 -10.95
CA VAL A 330 -6.85 -2.81 -12.24
C VAL A 330 -7.96 -1.74 -12.34
N ALA A 331 -8.82 -1.64 -11.33
CA ALA A 331 -9.96 -0.72 -11.34
C ALA A 331 -9.51 0.74 -11.45
N LEU A 332 -8.40 1.10 -10.81
CA LEU A 332 -7.82 2.44 -10.83
C LEU A 332 -6.96 2.70 -12.08
N GLY A 333 -6.61 1.65 -12.83
CA GLY A 333 -5.78 1.78 -14.04
C GLY A 333 -4.34 2.19 -13.72
N ILE A 334 -3.74 1.55 -12.70
CA ILE A 334 -2.39 1.85 -12.23
C ILE A 334 -1.36 1.02 -13.01
N HIS A 335 -0.33 1.70 -13.52
CA HIS A 335 0.73 1.11 -14.34
C HIS A 335 2.13 1.40 -13.75
N VAL A 336 2.39 0.88 -12.55
CA VAL A 336 3.71 0.98 -11.90
C VAL A 336 4.32 -0.40 -11.82
N ASP A 337 5.44 -0.63 -12.52
CA ASP A 337 6.06 -1.97 -12.62
C ASP A 337 6.35 -2.58 -11.26
N GLU A 338 6.99 -1.83 -10.35
CA GLU A 338 7.35 -2.32 -9.01
C GLU A 338 6.12 -2.74 -8.19
N LEU A 339 4.98 -2.07 -8.35
CA LEU A 339 3.71 -2.48 -7.71
C LEU A 339 3.26 -3.84 -8.22
N TRP A 340 3.26 -4.01 -9.56
CA TRP A 340 2.82 -5.24 -10.20
C TRP A 340 3.74 -6.40 -9.84
N ASP A 341 5.06 -6.18 -9.85
CA ASP A 341 6.06 -7.18 -9.47
C ASP A 341 5.89 -7.58 -7.99
N THR A 342 5.59 -6.63 -7.11
CA THR A 342 5.30 -6.90 -5.69
C THR A 342 4.03 -7.74 -5.50
N ILE A 343 2.95 -7.41 -6.23
CA ILE A 343 1.68 -8.14 -6.19
C ILE A 343 1.87 -9.59 -6.67
N GLU A 344 2.58 -9.77 -7.79
CA GLU A 344 2.85 -11.09 -8.36
C GLU A 344 3.72 -11.94 -7.43
N ARG A 345 4.81 -11.37 -6.87
CA ARG A 345 5.67 -12.06 -5.91
C ARG A 345 4.88 -12.52 -4.67
N ALA A 346 4.03 -11.65 -4.11
CA ALA A 346 3.20 -12.02 -2.97
C ALA A 346 2.19 -13.12 -3.32
N TRP A 347 1.61 -13.07 -4.52
CA TRP A 347 0.68 -14.08 -5.02
C TRP A 347 1.33 -15.45 -5.20
N GLU A 348 2.51 -15.50 -5.83
CA GLU A 348 3.26 -16.74 -6.07
C GLU A 348 3.66 -17.43 -4.77
N VAL A 349 4.18 -16.68 -3.79
CA VAL A 349 4.52 -17.20 -2.46
C VAL A 349 3.31 -17.80 -1.77
N LEU A 350 2.16 -17.11 -1.78
CA LEU A 350 0.96 -17.60 -1.12
C LEU A 350 0.36 -18.82 -1.81
N LEU A 351 0.30 -18.85 -3.14
CA LEU A 351 -0.19 -20.03 -3.86
C LEU A 351 0.71 -21.25 -3.64
N THR A 352 2.03 -21.06 -3.61
CA THR A 352 2.99 -22.12 -3.32
C THR A 352 2.82 -22.61 -1.87
N ALA A 353 2.66 -21.70 -0.91
CA ALA A 353 2.41 -22.05 0.50
C ALA A 353 1.09 -22.83 0.68
N ILE A 354 0.01 -22.43 0.00
CA ILE A 354 -1.26 -23.17 0.01
C ILE A 354 -1.08 -24.55 -0.63
N GLY A 355 -0.31 -24.64 -1.71
CA GLY A 355 0.07 -25.92 -2.34
C GLY A 355 0.71 -26.87 -1.34
N PHE A 356 1.80 -26.43 -0.69
CA PHE A 356 2.49 -27.20 0.36
C PHE A 356 1.55 -27.58 1.51
N ALA A 357 0.75 -26.64 2.02
CA ALA A 357 -0.12 -26.88 3.17
C ALA A 357 -1.31 -27.82 2.86
N THR A 358 -1.68 -27.98 1.58
CA THR A 358 -2.78 -28.86 1.14
C THR A 358 -2.31 -30.15 0.48
N GLY A 359 -1.00 -30.32 0.29
CA GLY A 359 -0.41 -31.42 -0.49
C GLY A 359 -0.79 -31.38 -1.97
N ALA A 360 -1.26 -30.22 -2.46
CA ALA A 360 -1.53 -30.03 -3.88
C ALA A 360 -0.22 -29.78 -4.63
N GLU A 361 -0.05 -30.42 -5.78
CA GLU A 361 1.09 -30.21 -6.67
C GLU A 361 0.98 -28.84 -7.36
N VAL A 362 1.27 -27.79 -6.58
CA VAL A 362 1.22 -26.40 -7.00
C VAL A 362 2.59 -25.83 -6.74
N ASP A 363 3.46 -26.09 -7.70
CA ASP A 363 4.76 -25.48 -7.70
C ASP A 363 4.82 -24.35 -8.72
N LEU A 364 4.83 -23.12 -8.21
CA LEU A 364 5.01 -21.91 -9.03
C LEU A 364 6.46 -21.42 -9.02
N LEU A 365 7.22 -21.78 -7.99
CA LEU A 365 8.56 -21.26 -7.75
C LEU A 365 9.58 -22.36 -8.08
N PRO A 366 10.51 -22.14 -9.01
CA PRO A 366 11.46 -23.18 -9.42
C PRO A 366 12.21 -23.76 -8.22
N GLU A 367 12.51 -25.06 -8.29
CA GLU A 367 13.38 -25.67 -7.30
C GLU A 367 14.76 -24.99 -7.32
N PRO A 368 15.40 -24.81 -6.15
CA PRO A 368 16.77 -24.34 -6.13
C PRO A 368 17.62 -25.33 -6.92
N ILE A 369 18.26 -24.87 -7.99
CA ILE A 369 19.25 -25.68 -8.70
C ILE A 369 20.37 -25.93 -7.69
N PRO A 370 20.75 -27.19 -7.40
CA PRO A 370 21.88 -27.46 -6.53
C PRO A 370 23.09 -26.74 -7.10
N GLU A 371 23.72 -25.85 -6.31
CA GLU A 371 24.94 -25.19 -6.75
C GLU A 371 25.95 -26.26 -7.17
N PRO A 372 26.62 -26.12 -8.33
CA PRO A 372 27.60 -27.10 -8.76
C PRO A 372 28.64 -27.21 -7.67
N GLU A 373 28.74 -28.42 -7.11
CA GLU A 373 29.72 -28.82 -6.11
C GLU A 373 31.07 -28.25 -6.55
N SER A 374 31.61 -27.30 -5.78
CA SER A 374 32.86 -26.63 -6.11
C SER A 374 33.90 -27.71 -6.37
N ALA A 375 34.35 -27.81 -7.62
CA ALA A 375 35.35 -28.79 -8.01
C ALA A 375 36.53 -28.71 -7.03
N PRO A 376 37.04 -29.85 -6.53
CA PRO A 376 38.10 -29.85 -5.54
C PRO A 376 39.28 -29.02 -6.08
N GLU A 377 39.70 -28.02 -5.30
CA GLU A 377 40.88 -27.23 -5.61
C GLU A 377 42.05 -28.18 -5.92
N PRO A 378 42.74 -28.01 -7.06
CA PRO A 378 43.89 -28.83 -7.36
C PRO A 378 44.93 -28.63 -6.26
N GLN A 379 45.18 -29.70 -5.49
CA GLN A 379 46.23 -29.73 -4.49
C GLN A 379 47.54 -29.37 -5.19
N SER A 380 48.14 -28.26 -4.79
CA SER A 380 49.44 -27.80 -5.28
C SER A 380 50.49 -28.86 -4.97
N GLU A 381 50.92 -29.56 -6.00
CA GLU A 381 51.98 -30.58 -5.94
C GLU A 381 53.29 -29.88 -5.58
N ALA A 382 53.70 -30.01 -4.31
CA ALA A 382 54.95 -29.49 -3.82
C ALA A 382 56.12 -30.20 -4.51
N THR A 383 56.79 -29.50 -5.43
CA THR A 383 58.04 -29.96 -6.04
C THR A 383 59.09 -30.16 -4.95
N GLN A 384 59.37 -31.42 -4.61
CA GLN A 384 60.54 -31.79 -3.81
C GLN A 384 61.80 -31.58 -4.64
N VAL A 385 62.63 -30.62 -4.22
CA VAL A 385 64.02 -30.51 -4.67
C VAL A 385 64.83 -31.53 -3.86
N VAL A 386 65.43 -32.48 -4.57
CA VAL A 386 66.33 -33.55 -4.06
C VAL A 386 67.78 -33.10 -4.31
N PRO A 387 68.75 -33.45 -3.43
CA PRO A 387 69.85 -32.58 -3.00
C PRO A 387 71.04 -32.45 -3.94
#